data_AF-A0A2A8BYK8-F1
#
_entry.id   AF-A0A2A8BYK8-F1
#
_cell.length_a   1.000
_cell.length_b   1.000
_cell.length_c   1.000
_cell.angle_alpha   90.00
_cell.angle_beta   90.00
_cell.angle_gamma   90.00
#
_symmetry.space_group_name_H-M   'P 1'
#
loop_
_entity.id
_entity.type
_entity.pdbx_description
1 polymer ?
#
loop_
_entity_poly.entity_id
_entity_poly.type
_entity_poly.pdbx_seq_one_letter_code
_entity_poly.pdbx_strand_id
1 'polypeptide(L)'
;MDMLALFNLLQFIGGVILSVGYIPQIIKIVKTKSVRDFSLIYLTGIFTGIVFMEAYAIYMWFVMHTAGAFMITNTIAMILSGTELSLVLYHWKKK
;
A
#
# COMPACT_ATOMS: atom_id res chain seq x y z
N MET A 1 9.03 -6.58 27.20
CA MET A 1 8.16 -6.75 26.01
C MET A 1 8.29 -8.19 25.58
N ASP A 2 7.18 -8.91 25.40
CA ASP A 2 7.24 -10.27 24.88
C ASP A 2 7.61 -10.27 23.38
N MET A 3 8.03 -11.43 22.87
CA MET A 3 8.49 -11.56 21.48
C MET A 3 7.39 -11.19 20.47
N LEU A 4 6.13 -11.51 20.77
CA LEU A 4 5.00 -11.22 19.89
C LEU A 4 4.78 -9.71 19.78
N ALA A 5 4.82 -8.99 20.89
CA ALA A 5 4.70 -7.53 20.93
C ALA A 5 5.85 -6.85 20.17
N LEU A 6 7.08 -7.36 20.27
CA LEU A 6 8.22 -6.87 19.48
C LEU A 6 7.94 -6.99 17.98
N PHE A 7 7.55 -8.18 17.50
CA PHE A 7 7.30 -8.39 16.08
C PHE A 7 6.08 -7.63 15.56
N ASN A 8 5.03 -7.48 16.37
CA ASN A 8 3.89 -6.63 16.02
C ASN A 8 4.29 -5.16 15.87
N LEU A 9 5.18 -4.67 16.76
CA LEU A 9 5.71 -3.32 16.66
C LEU A 9 6.57 -3.13 15.41
N LEU A 10 7.46 -4.09 15.11
CA LEU A 10 8.28 -4.08 13.89
C LEU A 10 7.40 -4.12 12.63
N GLN A 11 6.37 -4.97 12.61
CA GLN A 11 5.40 -5.05 11.52
C GLN A 11 4.67 -3.73 11.32
N PHE A 12 4.22 -3.10 12.41
CA PHE A 12 3.52 -1.82 12.36
C PHE A 12 4.43 -0.72 11.82
N ILE A 13 5.64 -0.56 12.38
CA ILE A 13 6.60 0.47 11.94
C ILE A 13 7.00 0.25 10.47
N GLY A 14 7.35 -0.99 10.10
CA GLY A 14 7.72 -1.34 8.73
C GLY A 14 6.59 -1.04 7.74
N GLY A 15 5.37 -1.45 8.08
CA GLY A 15 4.19 -1.19 7.25
C GLY A 15 3.87 0.30 7.09
N VAL A 16 4.05 1.11 8.15
CA VAL A 16 3.91 2.57 8.08
C VAL A 16 4.98 3.19 7.18
N ILE A 17 6.25 2.80 7.33
CA ILE A 17 7.35 3.34 6.51
C ILE A 17 7.09 3.05 5.02
N LEU A 18 6.73 1.82 4.68
CA LEU A 18 6.40 1.43 3.31
C LEU A 18 5.21 2.23 2.77
N SER A 19 4.18 2.43 3.58
CA SER A 19 2.98 3.18 3.20
C SER A 19 3.25 4.67 2.98
N VAL A 20 4.03 5.29 3.86
CA VAL A 20 4.36 6.73 3.78
C VAL A 20 5.12 7.05 2.49
N GLY A 21 5.86 6.09 1.93
CA GLY A 21 6.54 6.24 0.63
C GLY A 21 5.62 6.62 -0.53
N TYR A 22 4.34 6.20 -0.50
CA TYR A 22 3.36 6.56 -1.53
C TYR A 22 2.94 8.03 -1.48
N ILE A 23 2.93 8.65 -0.29
CA ILE A 23 2.44 10.03 -0.09
C ILE A 23 3.20 11.07 -0.93
N PRO A 24 4.54 11.19 -0.86
CA PRO A 24 5.26 12.17 -1.67
C PRO A 24 5.10 11.90 -3.18
N GLN A 25 4.95 10.64 -3.56
CA GLN A 25 4.76 10.23 -4.95
C GLN A 25 3.37 10.65 -5.48
N ILE A 26 2.31 10.43 -4.70
CA ILE A 26 0.96 10.93 -4.97
C ILE A 26 0.96 12.46 -5.09
N ILE A 27 1.58 13.17 -4.14
CA ILE A 27 1.68 14.64 -4.17
C ILE A 27 2.39 15.11 -5.45
N LYS A 28 3.47 14.44 -5.86
CA LYS A 28 4.20 14.76 -7.09
C LYS A 28 3.34 14.57 -8.34
N ILE A 29 2.57 13.48 -8.42
CA ILE A 29 1.68 13.21 -9.56
C ILE A 29 0.60 14.29 -9.64
N VAL A 30 -0.06 14.63 -8.53
CA VAL A 30 -1.10 15.67 -8.50
C VAL A 30 -0.55 17.04 -8.91
N LYS A 31 0.64 17.40 -8.43
CA LYS A 31 1.28 18.70 -8.74
C LYS A 31 1.75 18.80 -10.19
N THR A 32 2.46 17.78 -10.67
CA THR A 32 3.14 17.85 -11.98
C THR A 32 2.29 17.31 -13.13
N LYS A 33 1.31 16.45 -12.83
CA LYS A 33 0.50 15.70 -13.81
C LYS A 33 1.33 14.93 -14.84
N SER A 34 2.61 14.66 -14.53
CA SER A 34 3.55 13.95 -15.39
C SER A 34 3.71 12.51 -14.92
N VAL A 35 3.34 11.56 -15.77
CA VAL A 35 3.28 10.13 -15.43
C VAL A 35 3.97 9.22 -16.47
N ARG A 36 4.70 9.79 -17.43
CA ARG A 36 5.29 9.03 -18.55
C ARG A 36 6.43 8.10 -18.14
N ASP A 37 7.13 8.44 -17.07
CA ASP A 37 8.29 7.68 -16.60
C ASP A 37 7.88 6.52 -15.68
N PHE A 38 6.59 6.33 -15.41
CA PHE A 38 6.09 5.25 -14.58
C PHE A 38 5.90 3.98 -15.38
N SER A 39 6.43 2.87 -14.85
CA SER A 39 6.13 1.53 -15.38
C SER A 39 4.76 1.08 -14.87
N LEU A 40 3.77 1.06 -15.77
CA LEU A 40 2.42 0.58 -15.45
C LEU A 40 2.42 -0.88 -15.01
N ILE A 41 3.27 -1.73 -15.60
CA ILE A 41 3.39 -3.15 -15.22
C ILE A 41 3.86 -3.27 -13.77
N TYR A 42 4.86 -2.46 -13.37
CA TYR A 42 5.33 -2.43 -12.00
C TYR A 42 4.22 -1.97 -11.03
N LEU A 43 3.58 -0.84 -11.30
CA LEU A 43 2.55 -0.30 -10.40
C LEU A 43 1.33 -1.22 -10.27
N THR A 44 0.86 -1.77 -11.39
CA THR A 44 -0.26 -2.73 -11.38
C THR A 44 0.12 -4.04 -10.69
N GLY A 45 1.34 -4.53 -10.90
CA GLY A 45 1.87 -5.71 -10.21
C GLY A 45 1.95 -5.53 -8.70
N ILE A 46 2.52 -4.41 -8.23
CA ILE A 46 2.59 -4.06 -6.80
C ILE A 46 1.18 -3.95 -6.21
N PHE A 47 0.29 -3.20 -6.85
CA PHE A 47 -1.08 -3.05 -6.34
C PHE A 47 -1.81 -4.40 -6.27
N THR A 48 -1.68 -5.25 -7.29
CA THR A 48 -2.27 -6.59 -7.30
C THR A 48 -1.74 -7.45 -6.14
N GLY A 49 -0.42 -7.42 -5.90
CA GLY A 49 0.17 -8.09 -4.74
C GLY A 49 -0.40 -7.58 -3.42
N ILE A 50 -0.55 -6.27 -3.25
CA ILE A 50 -1.14 -5.67 -2.05
C ILE A 50 -2.60 -6.10 -1.86
N VAL A 51 -3.39 -6.21 -2.94
CA VAL A 51 -4.77 -6.72 -2.89
C VAL A 51 -4.80 -8.17 -2.39
N PHE A 52 -3.90 -9.03 -2.85
CA PHE A 52 -3.80 -10.40 -2.35
C PHE A 52 -3.39 -10.44 -0.87
N MET A 53 -2.45 -9.59 -0.48
CA MET A 53 -2.05 -9.44 0.93
C MET A 53 -3.19 -8.91 1.80
N GLU A 54 -4.06 -8.05 1.27
CA GLU A 54 -5.23 -7.53 2.01
C GLU A 54 -6.24 -8.64 2.25
N ALA A 55 -6.53 -9.45 1.23
CA ALA A 55 -7.41 -10.61 1.38
C ALA A 55 -6.88 -11.57 2.46
N TYR A 56 -5.57 -11.80 2.47
CA TYR A 56 -4.92 -12.59 3.52
C TYR A 56 -5.00 -11.92 4.90
N ALA A 57 -4.79 -10.61 5.00
CA ALA A 57 -4.87 -9.86 6.24
C ALA A 57 -6.29 -9.88 6.85
N ILE A 58 -7.32 -9.72 6.01
CA ILE A 58 -8.74 -9.83 6.40
C ILE A 58 -9.01 -11.21 7.00
N TYR A 59 -8.55 -12.28 6.35
CA TYR A 59 -8.69 -13.64 6.88
C TYR A 59 -7.99 -13.79 8.24
N MET A 60 -6.73 -13.36 8.34
CA MET A 60 -5.94 -13.44 9.58
C MET A 60 -6.59 -12.68 10.75
N TRP A 61 -7.18 -11.52 10.47
CA TRP A 61 -7.81 -10.69 11.50
C TRP A 61 -9.21 -11.17 11.90
N PHE A 62 -10.10 -11.36 10.93
CA PHE A 62 -11.51 -11.65 11.22
C PHE A 62 -11.80 -13.13 11.50
N VAL A 63 -11.03 -14.05 10.90
CA VAL A 63 -11.23 -15.50 11.10
C VAL A 63 -10.27 -16.06 12.13
N MET A 64 -8.98 -15.68 12.04
CA MET A 64 -7.97 -16.22 12.95
C MET A 64 -7.75 -15.37 14.20
N HIS A 65 -8.32 -14.16 14.26
CA HIS A 65 -8.17 -13.24 15.39
C HIS A 65 -6.69 -12.91 15.72
N THR A 66 -5.87 -12.76 14.68
CA THR A 66 -4.42 -12.45 14.78
C THR A 66 -4.01 -11.31 13.84
N ALA A 67 -2.74 -10.88 13.93
CA ALA A 67 -2.08 -10.00 12.95
C ALA A 67 -2.73 -8.63 12.71
N GLY A 68 -3.34 -8.01 13.72
CA GLY A 68 -4.00 -6.70 13.58
C GLY A 68 -3.09 -5.57 13.07
N ALA A 69 -1.81 -5.56 13.46
CA ALA A 69 -0.84 -4.59 12.95
C ALA A 69 -0.63 -4.73 11.42
N PHE A 70 -0.58 -5.96 10.92
CA PHE A 70 -0.48 -6.24 9.49
C PHE A 70 -1.77 -5.82 8.75
N MET A 71 -2.95 -6.13 9.30
CA MET A 71 -4.24 -5.67 8.75
C MET A 71 -4.27 -4.15 8.57
N ILE A 72 -4.02 -3.39 9.63
CA ILE A 72 -4.05 -1.92 9.58
C ILE A 72 -3.09 -1.38 8.52
N THR A 73 -1.85 -1.86 8.54
CA THR A 73 -0.80 -1.34 7.64
C THR A 73 -1.02 -1.75 6.18
N ASN A 74 -1.52 -2.95 5.93
CA ASN A 74 -1.82 -3.40 4.57
C ASN A 74 -3.03 -2.66 3.99
N THR A 75 -4.06 -2.38 4.79
CA THR A 75 -5.21 -1.56 4.35
C THR A 75 -4.75 -0.16 3.94
N ILE A 76 -3.87 0.48 4.73
CA ILE A 76 -3.31 1.80 4.38
C ILE A 76 -2.51 1.71 3.07
N ALA A 77 -1.64 0.69 2.93
CA ALA A 77 -0.87 0.48 1.71
C ALA A 77 -1.78 0.26 0.49
N MET A 78 -2.87 -0.50 0.62
CA MET A 78 -3.84 -0.73 -0.46
C MET A 78 -4.51 0.56 -0.90
N ILE A 79 -4.95 1.39 0.05
CA ILE A 79 -5.59 2.68 -0.26
C ILE A 79 -4.59 3.61 -0.99
N LEU A 80 -3.38 3.74 -0.46
CA LEU A 80 -2.39 4.66 -1.02
C LEU A 80 -1.86 4.20 -2.37
N SER A 81 -1.46 2.94 -2.51
CA SER A 81 -1.01 2.38 -3.80
C SER A 81 -2.13 2.37 -4.85
N GLY A 82 -3.37 2.07 -4.45
CA GLY A 82 -4.54 2.17 -5.32
C GLY A 82 -4.81 3.60 -5.78
N THR A 83 -4.63 4.59 -4.88
CA THR A 83 -4.72 6.01 -5.20
C THR A 83 -3.64 6.43 -6.20
N GLU A 84 -2.39 6.03 -5.96
CA GLU A 84 -1.26 6.29 -6.87
C GLU A 84 -1.54 5.72 -8.27
N LEU A 85 -1.89 4.43 -8.34
CA LEU A 85 -2.19 3.76 -9.61
C LEU A 85 -3.35 4.44 -10.33
N SER A 86 -4.43 4.78 -9.62
CA SER A 86 -5.59 5.47 -10.19
C SER A 86 -5.22 6.84 -10.78
N LEU A 87 -4.40 7.62 -10.08
CA LEU A 87 -3.90 8.90 -10.57
C LEU A 87 -3.01 8.74 -11.79
N VAL A 88 -2.11 7.75 -11.78
CA VAL A 88 -1.27 7.43 -12.94
C VAL A 88 -2.13 7.09 -14.16
N LEU A 89 -3.10 6.17 -14.01
CA LEU A 89 -4.00 5.78 -15.10
C LEU A 89 -4.86 6.95 -15.61
N TYR A 90 -5.34 7.82 -14.71
CA TYR A 90 -6.12 8.99 -15.07
C TYR A 90 -5.32 10.00 -15.90
N HIS A 91 -4.10 10.31 -15.48
CA HIS A 91 -3.22 11.24 -16.20
C HIS A 91 -2.58 10.61 -17.44
N TRP A 92 -2.52 9.28 -17.53
CA TRP A 92 -2.07 8.56 -18.73
C TRP A 92 -3.00 8.80 -19.91
N LYS A 93 -4.32 8.74 -19.69
CA LYS A 93 -5.35 8.89 -20.75
C LYS A 93 -5.59 10.32 -21.22
N LYS A 94 -5.14 11.33 -20.47
CA LYS A 94 -5.38 12.75 -20.76
C LYS A 94 -4.41 13.36 -21.78
N LYS A 95 -3.58 12.55 -22.42
CA LYS A 95 -2.66 12.96 -23.47
C LYS A 95 -2.77 12.03 -24.65
#